data_AF-A0A4Q3T5S7-F1
#
_entry.id   AF-A0A4Q3T5S7-F1
#
_cell.length_a   1.000
_cell.length_b   1.000
_cell.length_c   1.000
_cell.angle_alpha   90.00
_cell.angle_beta   90.00
_cell.angle_gamma   90.00
#
_symmetry.space_group_name_H-M   'P 1'
#
loop_
_entity.id
_entity.type
_entity.pdbx_description
1 polymer ?
#
loop_
_entity_poly.entity_id
_entity_poly.type
_entity_poly.pdbx_seq_one_letter_code
_entity_poly.pdbx_strand_id
1 'polypeptide(L)'
;MPLERTEVKLDETSPVHNFGHGAQAFLLLELPAYTKTYAVSISNVPQAPNVLSRSELTHLAMRIETLDADFVPVRVYPHTGMKKRGNGYDKTVFINPSNQHERYLLVYGALNAEPERLTLSRTDVVFVGTGFFIGGIDNALTLKAAGNGLLVVEAKGLQP
;
A
#
# COMPACT_ATOMS: atom_id res chain seq x y z
N MET A 1 -11.37 2.73 13.13
CA MET A 1 -11.15 2.38 11.70
C MET A 1 -12.07 3.20 10.81
N PRO A 2 -11.60 3.72 9.66
CA PRO A 2 -12.47 4.48 8.76
C PRO A 2 -13.41 3.56 7.98
N LEU A 3 -14.71 3.85 8.03
CA LEU A 3 -15.75 3.17 7.25
C LEU A 3 -15.70 3.58 5.77
N GLU A 4 -15.28 4.81 5.51
CA GLU A 4 -15.09 5.34 4.17
C GLU A 4 -13.61 5.30 3.78
N ARG A 5 -13.35 5.31 2.47
CA ARG A 5 -12.00 5.39 1.94
C ARG A 5 -11.30 6.63 2.47
N THR A 6 -10.25 6.43 3.28
CA THR A 6 -9.50 7.50 3.93
C THR A 6 -8.05 7.46 3.52
N GLU A 7 -7.51 8.62 3.18
CA GLU A 7 -6.09 8.78 2.88
C GLU A 7 -5.33 9.10 4.17
N VAL A 8 -4.27 8.34 4.44
CA VAL A 8 -3.41 8.52 5.59
C VAL A 8 -1.98 8.65 5.08
N LYS A 9 -1.34 9.76 5.41
CA LYS A 9 0.05 10.00 5.05
C LYS A 9 0.95 9.53 6.18
N LEU A 10 1.90 8.66 5.87
CA LEU A 10 3.02 8.35 6.73
C LEU A 10 4.17 9.26 6.35
N ASP A 11 4.56 10.15 7.26
CA ASP A 11 5.66 11.10 7.09
C ASP A 11 6.38 11.37 8.42
N GLU A 12 7.25 12.37 8.45
CA GLU A 12 8.09 12.72 9.62
C GLU A 12 7.28 13.11 10.86
N THR A 13 5.99 13.46 10.70
CA THR A 13 5.10 13.79 11.82
C THR A 13 4.40 12.55 12.39
N SER A 14 4.50 11.42 11.70
CA SER A 14 3.87 10.17 12.13
C SER A 14 4.64 9.53 13.29
N PRO A 15 3.96 8.79 14.18
CA PRO A 15 4.62 7.98 15.20
C PRO A 15 5.67 7.06 14.59
N VAL A 16 6.84 6.98 15.23
CA VAL A 16 7.98 6.17 14.81
C VAL A 16 8.28 5.10 15.85
N HIS A 17 8.55 3.88 15.39
CA HIS A 17 8.97 2.77 16.23
C HIS A 17 10.11 1.99 15.56
N ASN A 18 10.99 1.40 16.38
CA ASN A 18 12.10 0.59 15.87
C ASN A 18 11.74 -0.90 15.90
N PHE A 19 11.38 -1.43 14.73
CA PHE A 19 11.05 -2.84 14.55
C PHE A 19 12.30 -3.73 14.33
N GLY A 20 13.47 -3.31 14.82
CA GLY A 20 14.75 -4.01 14.66
C GLY A 20 15.57 -3.63 13.42
N HIS A 21 15.06 -2.71 12.59
CA HIS A 21 15.68 -2.27 11.34
C HIS A 21 15.84 -0.74 11.26
N GLY A 22 15.76 -0.06 12.40
CA GLY A 22 15.78 1.41 12.49
C GLY A 22 14.38 1.98 12.76
N ALA A 23 14.34 3.27 13.10
CA ALA A 23 13.09 3.97 13.36
C ALA A 23 12.26 4.09 12.07
N GLN A 24 11.02 3.62 12.12
CA GLN A 24 10.09 3.57 10.99
C GLN A 24 8.77 4.22 11.38
N ALA A 25 8.25 5.08 10.50
CA ALA A 25 6.91 5.61 10.65
C ALA A 25 5.90 4.47 10.52
N PHE A 26 4.88 4.46 11.37
CA PHE A 26 3.87 3.43 11.37
C PHE A 26 2.46 4.00 11.52
N LEU A 27 1.49 3.24 11.01
CA LEU A 27 0.07 3.45 11.18
C LEU A 27 -0.49 2.30 12.02
N LEU A 28 -1.06 2.61 13.17
CA LEU A 28 -1.78 1.66 14.01
C LEU A 28 -3.26 1.97 13.95
N LEU A 29 -4.06 0.98 13.57
CA LEU A 29 -5.51 1.09 13.46
C LEU A 29 -6.17 0.07 14.37
N GLU A 30 -7.10 0.52 15.20
CA GLU A 30 -7.99 -0.38 15.92
C GLU A 30 -9.02 -0.98 14.95
N LEU A 31 -9.09 -2.31 14.95
CA LEU A 31 -10.06 -3.11 14.22
C LEU A 31 -11.38 -3.14 15.01
N PRO A 32 -12.52 -2.87 14.35
CA PRO A 32 -13.83 -3.02 14.96
C PRO A 32 -14.03 -4.45 15.46
N ALA A 33 -14.70 -4.59 16.61
CA ALA A 33 -15.04 -5.88 17.16
C ALA A 33 -15.79 -6.72 16.11
N TYR A 34 -15.43 -8.00 16.03
CA TYR A 34 -16.07 -8.92 15.09
C TYR A 34 -17.55 -9.10 15.45
N THR A 35 -18.43 -8.61 14.59
CA THR A 35 -19.88 -8.88 14.62
C THR A 35 -20.33 -9.67 13.39
N LYS A 36 -19.66 -9.44 12.25
CA LYS A 36 -19.85 -10.11 10.97
C LYS A 36 -18.55 -10.06 10.18
N THR A 37 -18.42 -10.92 9.17
CA THR A 37 -17.27 -10.90 8.27
C THR A 37 -17.13 -9.54 7.58
N TYR A 38 -15.94 -8.98 7.65
CA TYR A 38 -15.59 -7.72 6.98
C TYR A 38 -14.16 -7.79 6.43
N ALA A 39 -13.81 -6.82 5.61
CA ALA A 39 -12.50 -6.73 4.99
C ALA A 39 -11.91 -5.34 5.20
N VAL A 40 -10.60 -5.27 5.41
CA VAL A 40 -9.84 -4.02 5.48
C VAL A 40 -8.90 -4.00 4.29
N SER A 41 -9.11 -3.06 3.37
CA SER A 41 -8.25 -2.84 2.24
C SER A 41 -7.25 -1.74 2.58
N ILE A 42 -5.97 -2.03 2.42
CA ILE A 42 -4.88 -1.06 2.52
C ILE A 42 -4.18 -1.05 1.17
N SER A 43 -4.05 0.13 0.58
CA SER A 43 -3.23 0.32 -0.61
C SER A 43 -2.24 1.46 -0.41
N ASN A 44 -1.06 1.31 -1.02
CA ASN A 44 -0.10 2.38 -1.14
C ASN A 44 -0.29 3.08 -2.49
N VAL A 45 -0.29 4.41 -2.45
CA VAL A 45 -0.24 5.27 -3.63
C VAL A 45 1.19 5.79 -3.77
N PRO A 46 1.91 5.43 -4.85
CA PRO A 46 3.24 5.95 -5.11
C PRO A 46 3.19 7.47 -5.28
N GLN A 47 4.19 8.14 -4.73
CA GLN A 47 4.35 9.58 -4.84
C GLN A 47 5.62 9.90 -5.60
N ALA A 48 5.60 10.96 -6.41
CA ALA A 48 6.83 11.49 -7.00
C ALA A 48 7.62 12.20 -5.89
N PRO A 49 8.91 11.86 -5.67
CA PRO A 49 9.71 12.46 -4.62
C PRO A 49 9.96 13.95 -4.85
N ASN A 50 9.87 14.43 -6.10
CA ASN A 50 9.88 15.84 -6.50
C ASN A 50 9.38 15.99 -7.95
N VAL A 51 8.84 17.15 -8.32
CA VAL A 51 8.34 17.47 -9.68
C VAL A 51 9.42 17.31 -10.77
N LEU A 52 10.70 17.38 -10.38
CA LEU A 52 11.86 17.33 -11.27
C LEU A 52 12.31 15.90 -11.64
N SER A 53 11.92 14.87 -10.88
CA SER A 53 12.34 13.48 -11.14
C SER A 53 11.21 12.68 -11.78
N ARG A 54 10.91 12.97 -13.06
CA ARG A 54 9.79 12.34 -13.79
C ARG A 54 9.95 10.82 -13.98
N SER A 55 11.15 10.28 -13.79
CA SER A 55 11.48 8.86 -13.96
C SER A 55 11.57 8.09 -12.63
N GLU A 56 11.37 8.74 -11.48
CA GLU A 56 11.44 8.09 -10.16
C GLU A 56 10.14 8.28 -9.39
N LEU A 57 9.61 7.17 -8.88
CA LEU A 57 8.49 7.17 -7.94
C LEU A 57 8.95 6.55 -6.63
N THR A 58 8.48 7.08 -5.51
CA THR A 58 8.67 6.49 -4.19
C THR A 58 7.38 5.82 -3.73
N HIS A 59 7.50 4.66 -3.12
CA HIS A 59 6.37 3.93 -2.56
C HIS A 59 6.72 3.38 -1.18
N LEU A 60 5.69 3.14 -0.37
CA LEU A 60 5.88 2.41 0.87
C LEU A 60 5.93 0.91 0.53
N ALA A 61 7.07 0.26 0.76
CA ALA A 61 7.16 -1.20 0.71
C ALA A 61 6.42 -1.78 1.92
N MET A 62 5.09 -1.84 1.83
CA MET A 62 4.21 -2.07 2.97
C MET A 62 4.48 -3.41 3.64
N ARG A 63 4.59 -3.39 4.96
CA ARG A 63 4.43 -4.56 5.82
C ARG A 63 3.22 -4.33 6.69
N ILE A 64 2.35 -5.34 6.76
CA ILE A 64 1.10 -5.26 7.52
C ILE A 64 1.08 -6.39 8.54
N GLU A 65 0.78 -6.07 9.79
CA GLU A 65 0.66 -7.04 10.86
C GLU A 65 -0.72 -6.89 11.51
N THR A 66 -1.40 -8.00 11.79
CA THR A 66 -2.57 -8.01 12.66
C THR A 66 -2.11 -8.35 14.07
N LEU A 67 -2.58 -7.58 15.05
CA LEU A 67 -2.20 -7.75 16.46
C LEU A 67 -3.42 -8.13 17.30
N ASP A 68 -3.19 -8.85 18.39
CA ASP A 68 -4.21 -9.11 19.41
C ASP A 68 -4.35 -7.94 20.41
N ALA A 69 -5.09 -8.16 21.50
CA ALA A 69 -5.32 -7.14 22.54
C ALA A 69 -4.04 -6.74 23.31
N ASP A 70 -3.03 -7.61 23.33
CA ASP A 70 -1.75 -7.40 24.01
C ASP A 70 -0.68 -6.84 23.05
N PHE A 71 -1.08 -6.42 21.85
CA PHE A 71 -0.22 -5.93 20.77
C PHE A 71 0.78 -6.98 20.24
N VAL A 72 0.48 -8.27 20.40
CA VAL A 72 1.31 -9.36 19.87
C VAL A 72 0.92 -9.64 18.41
N PRO A 73 1.89 -9.72 17.47
CA PRO A 73 1.59 -10.07 16.09
C PRO A 73 1.00 -11.47 15.94
N VAL A 74 -0.20 -11.56 15.36
CA VAL A 74 -0.93 -12.80 15.07
C VAL A 74 -0.71 -13.24 13.62
N ARG A 75 -0.83 -12.31 12.67
CA ARG A 75 -0.52 -12.55 11.25
C ARG A 75 0.39 -11.47 10.72
N VAL A 76 1.31 -11.87 9.86
CA VAL A 76 2.27 -10.98 9.21
C VAL A 76 2.14 -11.11 7.71
N TYR A 77 1.96 -9.98 7.05
CA TYR A 77 1.95 -9.84 5.60
C TYR A 77 3.20 -9.07 5.18
N PRO A 78 4.23 -9.76 4.67
CA PRO A 78 5.46 -9.10 4.21
C PRO A 78 5.19 -8.32 2.92
N HIS A 79 6.07 -7.37 2.61
CA HIS A 79 6.00 -6.53 1.41
C HIS A 79 5.98 -7.33 0.10
N THR A 80 6.61 -8.51 0.07
CA THR A 80 6.59 -9.43 -1.08
C THR A 80 5.23 -10.08 -1.32
N GLY A 81 4.35 -10.11 -0.30
CA GLY A 81 3.01 -10.69 -0.35
C GLY A 81 1.90 -9.69 -0.73
N MET A 82 2.28 -8.50 -1.20
CA MET A 82 1.37 -7.45 -1.63
C MET A 82 1.03 -7.60 -3.10
N LYS A 83 -0.23 -7.36 -3.47
CA LYS A 83 -0.67 -7.42 -4.85
C LYS A 83 -0.34 -6.10 -5.53
N LYS A 84 0.19 -6.15 -6.75
CA LYS A 84 0.49 -4.93 -7.52
C LYS A 84 -0.76 -4.45 -8.25
N ARG A 85 -1.06 -3.15 -8.18
CA ARG A 85 -2.16 -2.50 -8.91
C ARG A 85 -1.73 -1.15 -9.46
N GLY A 86 -1.64 -1.07 -10.78
CA GLY A 86 -1.04 0.08 -11.45
C GLY A 86 0.40 0.25 -10.98
N ASN A 87 0.70 1.42 -10.40
CA ASN A 87 2.03 1.73 -9.88
C ASN A 87 2.17 1.43 -8.37
N GLY A 88 1.08 1.10 -7.68
CA GLY A 88 1.06 0.86 -6.23
C GLY A 88 0.87 -0.60 -5.85
N TYR A 89 0.79 -0.83 -4.55
CA TYR A 89 0.51 -2.16 -3.98
C TYR A 89 -0.73 -2.13 -3.11
N ASP A 90 -1.47 -3.23 -3.07
CA ASP A 90 -2.65 -3.42 -2.24
C ASP A 90 -2.62 -4.73 -1.46
N LYS A 91 -3.25 -4.69 -0.29
CA LYS A 91 -3.58 -5.86 0.50
C LYS A 91 -4.97 -5.71 1.08
N THR A 92 -5.74 -6.78 1.00
CA THR A 92 -7.00 -6.90 1.72
C THR A 92 -6.83 -7.93 2.84
N VAL A 93 -7.09 -7.50 4.07
CA VAL A 93 -7.11 -8.34 5.26
C VAL A 93 -8.57 -8.69 5.56
N PHE A 94 -8.88 -9.98 5.65
CA PHE A 94 -10.22 -10.45 5.97
C PHE A 94 -10.33 -10.80 7.46
N ILE A 95 -11.36 -10.27 8.10
CA ILE A 95 -11.74 -10.58 9.49
C ILE A 95 -13.02 -11.42 9.46
N ASN A 96 -12.96 -12.57 10.11
CA ASN A 96 -13.95 -13.65 10.11
C ASN A 96 -14.00 -14.29 11.52
N PRO A 97 -14.89 -15.26 11.78
CA PRO A 97 -14.98 -15.89 13.11
C PRO A 97 -13.67 -16.51 13.62
N SER A 98 -12.84 -17.04 12.71
CA SER A 98 -11.60 -17.75 13.08
C SER A 98 -10.50 -16.82 13.60
N ASN A 99 -10.54 -15.53 13.24
CA ASN A 99 -9.56 -14.53 13.63
C ASN A 99 -10.20 -13.33 14.35
N GLN A 100 -11.36 -13.54 14.98
CA GLN A 100 -12.10 -12.53 15.74
C GLN A 100 -11.33 -11.92 16.93
N HIS A 101 -10.23 -12.54 17.35
CA HIS A 101 -9.39 -12.07 18.44
C HIS A 101 -8.39 -10.98 18.00
N GLU A 102 -8.24 -10.74 16.69
CA GLU A 102 -7.42 -9.65 16.17
C GLU A 102 -8.07 -8.30 16.50
N ARG A 103 -7.29 -7.40 17.10
CA ARG A 103 -7.75 -6.09 17.60
C ARG A 103 -7.11 -4.92 16.92
N TYR A 104 -5.90 -5.07 16.40
CA TYR A 104 -5.20 -3.98 15.74
C TYR A 104 -4.62 -4.40 14.40
N LEU A 105 -4.43 -3.41 13.55
CA LEU A 105 -3.74 -3.53 12.29
C LEU A 105 -2.61 -2.50 12.29
N LEU A 106 -1.39 -3.01 12.19
CA LEU A 106 -0.16 -2.24 12.16
C LEU A 106 0.37 -2.23 10.72
N VAL A 107 0.61 -1.04 10.17
CA VAL A 107 1.17 -0.85 8.83
C VAL A 107 2.44 -0.02 8.92
N TYR A 108 3.52 -0.47 8.30
CA TYR A 108 4.78 0.28 8.24
C TYR A 108 5.57 -0.08 6.98
N GLY A 109 6.61 0.69 6.67
CA GLY A 109 7.48 0.45 5.52
C GLY A 109 8.65 -0.49 5.84
N ALA A 110 8.93 -1.46 4.97
CA ALA A 110 10.14 -2.26 5.05
C ALA A 110 11.35 -1.45 4.53
N LEU A 111 12.25 -1.03 5.42
CA LEU A 111 13.39 -0.13 5.11
C LEU A 111 14.46 -0.70 4.15
N ASN A 112 14.37 -1.97 3.74
CA ASN A 112 15.40 -2.64 2.92
C ASN A 112 14.84 -3.26 1.64
N ALA A 113 13.68 -2.81 1.15
CA ALA A 113 13.14 -3.31 -0.11
C ALA A 113 13.95 -2.77 -1.31
N GLU A 114 14.34 -3.66 -2.21
CA GLU A 114 15.08 -3.29 -3.42
C GLU A 114 14.23 -2.42 -4.36
N PRO A 115 14.83 -1.44 -5.06
CA PRO A 115 14.13 -0.66 -6.08
C PRO A 115 13.58 -1.56 -7.20
N GLU A 116 12.31 -1.37 -7.57
CA GLU A 116 11.68 -2.08 -8.68
C GLU A 116 11.75 -1.26 -9.96
N ARG A 117 12.06 -1.90 -11.10
CA ARG A 117 11.98 -1.26 -12.42
C ARG A 117 10.59 -1.48 -13.02
N LEU A 118 9.86 -0.40 -13.26
CA LEU A 118 8.57 -0.39 -13.92
C LEU A 118 8.74 -0.04 -15.40
N THR A 119 8.23 -0.87 -16.29
CA THR A 119 8.10 -0.52 -17.72
C THR A 119 6.65 -0.19 -18.00
N LEU A 120 6.39 1.05 -18.42
CA LEU A 120 5.09 1.50 -18.88
C LEU A 120 5.14 1.58 -20.40
N SER A 121 4.46 0.64 -21.05
CA SER A 121 4.26 0.65 -22.49
C SER A 121 2.87 1.17 -22.79
N ARG A 122 2.79 2.24 -23.58
CA ARG A 122 1.53 2.75 -24.12
C ARG A 122 1.58 2.63 -25.63
N THR A 123 0.61 1.90 -26.19
CA THR A 123 0.41 1.80 -27.64
C THR A 123 -0.67 2.79 -28.03
N ASP A 124 -0.36 3.70 -28.95
CA ASP A 124 -1.34 4.61 -29.54
C ASP A 124 -1.58 4.18 -30.99
N VAL A 125 -2.82 3.81 -31.30
CA VAL A 125 -3.25 3.45 -32.66
C VAL A 125 -4.07 4.60 -33.23
N VAL A 126 -3.58 5.20 -34.32
CA VAL A 126 -4.26 6.30 -35.00
C VAL A 126 -4.64 5.85 -36.40
N PHE A 127 -5.91 6.00 -36.77
CA PHE A 127 -6.35 5.77 -38.15
C PHE A 127 -6.02 6.99 -39.00
N VAL A 128 -5.27 6.80 -40.10
CA VAL A 128 -4.87 7.87 -41.01
C VAL A 128 -5.18 7.45 -42.45
N GLY A 129 -6.25 8.03 -43.01
CA GLY A 129 -6.66 7.77 -44.39
C GLY A 129 -7.22 6.36 -44.60
N THR A 130 -6.46 5.48 -45.25
CA THR A 130 -6.84 4.08 -45.54
C THR A 130 -6.09 3.05 -44.69
N GLY A 131 -5.29 3.49 -43.71
CA GLY A 131 -4.46 2.61 -42.88
C GLY A 131 -4.40 3.03 -41.41
N PHE A 132 -3.69 2.23 -40.62
CA PHE A 132 -3.43 2.48 -39.22
C PHE A 132 -1.95 2.83 -39.01
N PHE A 133 -1.69 3.89 -38.27
CA PHE A 133 -0.40 4.17 -37.68
C PHE A 133 -0.40 3.62 -36.25
N ILE A 134 0.55 2.73 -35.95
CA ILE A 134 0.75 2.21 -34.59
C ILE A 134 2.05 2.84 -34.07
N GLY A 135 1.90 3.79 -33.15
CA GLY A 135 3.00 4.36 -32.38
C GLY A 135 3.01 3.79 -30.97
N GLY A 136 4.11 3.98 -30.26
CA GLY A 136 4.19 3.61 -28.86
C GLY A 136 5.23 4.43 -28.12
N ILE A 137 4.99 4.63 -26.82
CA ILE A 137 5.98 5.17 -25.90
C ILE A 137 6.27 4.09 -24.86
N ASP A 138 7.55 3.71 -24.76
CA ASP A 138 8.06 2.89 -23.67
C ASP A 138 8.78 3.79 -22.68
N ASN A 139 8.19 3.96 -21.50
CA ASN A 139 8.81 4.68 -20.39
C ASN A 139 9.28 3.69 -19.34
N ALA A 140 10.56 3.75 -18.97
CA ALA A 140 11.08 3.05 -17.80
C ALA A 140 11.04 4.01 -16.59
N LEU A 141 10.35 3.61 -15.53
CA LEU A 141 10.35 4.27 -14.24
C LEU A 141 11.07 3.39 -13.21
N THR A 142 11.71 4.02 -12.23
CA THR A 142 12.25 3.32 -11.06
C THR A 142 11.36 3.60 -9.87
N LEU A 143 10.86 2.54 -9.22
CA LEU A 143 10.06 2.60 -8.02
C LEU A 143 10.96 2.30 -6.81
N LYS A 144 11.31 3.32 -6.04
CA LYS A 144 12.14 3.19 -4.83
C LYS A 144 11.24 2.95 -3.62
N ALA A 145 11.62 2.02 -2.76
CA ALA A 145 11.00 1.87 -1.46
C ALA A 145 11.41 3.04 -0.56
N ALA A 146 10.44 3.62 0.15
CA ALA A 146 10.64 4.67 1.12
C ALA A 146 9.94 4.30 2.44
N GLY A 147 10.42 4.84 3.56
CA GLY A 147 9.78 4.67 4.88
C GLY A 147 8.55 5.57 5.08
N ASN A 148 8.28 6.47 4.13
CA ASN A 148 7.15 7.38 4.10
C ASN A 148 6.31 7.13 2.84
N GLY A 149 5.06 7.58 2.84
CA GLY A 149 4.19 7.47 1.68
C GLY A 149 2.72 7.67 2.00
N LEU A 150 1.90 7.67 0.95
CA LEU A 150 0.46 7.77 1.06
C LEU A 150 -0.17 6.38 1.12
N LEU A 151 -0.94 6.15 2.17
CA LEU A 151 -1.78 4.98 2.34
C LEU A 151 -3.24 5.36 2.11
N VAL A 152 -3.98 4.45 1.51
CA VAL A 152 -5.43 4.51 1.40
C VAL A 152 -5.98 3.31 2.16
N VAL A 153 -6.82 3.59 3.14
CA VAL A 153 -7.43 2.57 4.00
C VAL A 153 -8.94 2.62 3.85
N GLU A 154 -9.55 1.45 3.71
CA GLU A 154 -10.99 1.32 3.56
C GLU A 154 -11.48 0.04 4.24
N ALA A 155 -12.49 0.17 5.11
CA ALA A 155 -13.22 -0.95 5.66
C ALA A 155 -14.45 -1.29 4.82
N LYS A 156 -14.61 -2.55 4.42
CA LYS A 156 -15.75 -3.04 3.63
C LYS A 156 -16.54 -4.08 4.41
N GLY A 157 -17.86 -4.04 4.29
CA GLY A 157 -18.76 -5.02 4.90
C GLY A 157 -19.19 -4.68 6.33
N LEU A 158 -18.67 -3.61 6.92
CA LEU A 158 -19.21 -3.01 8.13
C LEU A 158 -20.48 -2.21 7.79
N GLN A 159 -21.50 -2.29 8.65
CA GLN A 159 -22.64 -1.38 8.57
C GLN A 159 -22.27 -0.11 9.34
N PRO A 160 -22.75 1.08 8.91
CA PRO A 160 -22.65 2.29 9.70
C PRO A 160 -23.40 2.16 11.03
#